data_AF-A0A0G4PQB9-F1
#
_entry.id   AF-A0A0G4PQB9-F1
#
_cell.length_a   1.000
_cell.length_b   1.000
_cell.length_c   1.000
_cell.angle_alpha   90.00
_cell.angle_beta   90.00
_cell.angle_gamma   90.00
#
_symmetry.space_group_name_H-M   'P 1'
#
loop_
_entity.id
_entity.type
_entity.pdbx_description
1 polymer ?
#
loop_
_entity_poly.entity_id
_entity_poly.type
_entity_poly.pdbx_seq_one_letter_code
_entity_poly.pdbx_strand_id
1 'polypeptide(L)'
;MPTPGLLYVTMQPKGSLPDTQFHDWYNTEHGPLRLRLPFVTNGFRFRATDGEQPEYVALYDITDMDELTRETYLDLRTDLIKTEREKKTMAQIDVGRLLYDLVDERSSPNFRPLEDQADTDAETRGSVLIAVRVATHPDPAKQADLEKWYREEHFEMLSRVPGWRRSRRFVTAAIDSAAPRESLALHEYAPVNGLGGDAHKAAMNTPWGARLMSEVVTSKKRRVYEWYYTFGPAPRELTSLAASDVVGPWNSNDGRTRTFPSAARPAVESFITTSDGVDIPYRLEGSTDPYAPVVVLSNSILVNWNIWDRFVDAFFAHQQNQRYRVVRYLTRGRHSQSGEQPVNIDLLASDLATLLEALRVPPKAARLIGVSLGGVTVLNTALLHPERVGAFIACDTNSSAPESNRKAWGDRVAICEKEGSTDPDTEEPIVGEELAEVTTRRWFVPESYQTQPEVLAPVKEAVRTNSLKGFAHSVQALCAYDIRERMAAATVPGLFVAGANDGVLPQTMQKMASDLRGGAELKIIDRAGHLPMVEQPVAFAEVVTEFLSKIDG
;
A
#
# COMPACT_ATOMS: atom_id res chain seq x y z
N MET A 1 -4.06 22.10 -23.21
CA MET A 1 -4.10 20.63 -23.09
C MET A 1 -3.05 20.23 -22.08
N PRO A 2 -3.29 19.22 -21.24
CA PRO A 2 -2.31 18.78 -20.27
C PRO A 2 -1.00 18.40 -20.98
N THR A 3 0.14 18.81 -20.42
CA THR A 3 1.45 18.49 -20.97
C THR A 3 2.06 17.39 -20.10
N PRO A 4 1.99 16.11 -20.49
CA PRO A 4 2.59 15.04 -19.69
C PRO A 4 4.11 15.17 -19.67
N GLY A 5 4.73 14.70 -18.59
CA GLY A 5 6.16 14.84 -18.44
C GLY A 5 6.73 14.04 -17.29
N LEU A 6 7.93 14.41 -16.89
CA LEU A 6 8.75 13.68 -15.94
C LEU A 6 9.44 14.66 -14.99
N LEU A 7 9.27 14.41 -13.69
CA LEU A 7 10.15 14.95 -12.67
C LEU A 7 11.32 13.97 -12.47
N TYR A 8 12.51 14.36 -12.95
CA TYR A 8 13.74 13.59 -12.89
C TYR A 8 14.62 14.11 -11.75
N VAL A 9 14.84 13.30 -10.72
CA VAL A 9 15.54 13.72 -9.50
C VAL A 9 16.79 12.88 -9.30
N THR A 10 17.98 13.46 -9.33
CA THR A 10 19.23 12.77 -8.98
C THR A 10 19.62 13.04 -7.55
N MET A 11 20.13 12.04 -6.83
CA MET A 11 20.51 12.17 -5.43
C MET A 11 21.84 11.48 -5.17
N GLN A 12 22.75 12.21 -4.52
CA GLN A 12 23.96 11.66 -3.94
C GLN A 12 23.94 11.90 -2.43
N PRO A 13 23.61 10.89 -1.61
CA PRO A 13 23.81 10.97 -0.16
C PRO A 13 25.30 11.24 0.15
N LYS A 14 25.56 12.13 1.11
CA LYS A 14 26.90 12.35 1.66
C LYS A 14 27.24 11.18 2.60
N GLY A 15 28.53 10.87 2.77
CA GLY A 15 28.97 9.79 3.67
C GLY A 15 28.62 9.99 5.15
N SER A 16 28.11 11.16 5.55
CA SER A 16 27.59 11.42 6.90
C SER A 16 26.16 10.90 7.12
N LEU A 17 25.42 10.60 6.05
CA LEU A 17 24.04 10.11 6.11
C LEU A 17 24.03 8.59 5.92
N PRO A 18 23.65 7.81 6.94
CA PRO A 18 23.50 6.36 6.78
C PRO A 18 22.49 5.98 5.69
N ASP A 19 22.78 4.95 4.91
CA ASP A 19 21.92 4.47 3.81
C ASP A 19 20.50 4.13 4.30
N THR A 20 20.39 3.49 5.46
CA THR A 20 19.11 3.12 6.08
C THR A 20 18.29 4.36 6.46
N GLN A 21 18.92 5.40 7.00
CA GLN A 21 18.25 6.66 7.32
C GLN A 21 17.78 7.36 6.04
N PHE A 22 18.60 7.35 4.98
CA PHE A 22 18.20 7.85 3.67
C PHE A 22 16.99 7.09 3.10
N HIS A 23 16.96 5.76 3.24
CA HIS A 23 15.89 4.93 2.71
C HIS A 23 14.60 4.99 3.54
N ASP A 24 14.67 4.99 4.87
CA ASP A 24 13.51 5.23 5.73
C ASP A 24 12.85 6.54 5.33
N TRP A 25 13.59 7.64 5.37
CA TRP A 25 13.07 8.96 5.00
C TRP A 25 12.44 8.96 3.60
N TYR A 26 13.13 8.40 2.59
CA TYR A 26 12.60 8.44 1.23
C TYR A 26 11.32 7.62 1.08
N ASN A 27 11.30 6.42 1.68
CA ASN A 27 10.26 5.43 1.44
C ASN A 27 9.06 5.58 2.39
N THR A 28 9.21 6.29 3.52
CA THR A 28 8.13 6.51 4.50
C THR A 28 7.58 7.93 4.51
N GLU A 29 8.32 8.92 4.00
CA GLU A 29 7.87 10.32 3.97
C GLU A 29 7.99 10.94 2.57
N HIS A 30 9.20 11.03 2.02
CA HIS A 30 9.46 11.87 0.84
C HIS A 30 8.70 11.41 -0.42
N GLY A 31 8.81 10.13 -0.73
CA GLY A 31 8.15 9.50 -1.88
C GLY A 31 6.63 9.49 -1.72
N PRO A 32 6.08 8.86 -0.65
CA PRO A 32 4.63 8.76 -0.44
C PRO A 32 3.89 10.09 -0.50
N LEU A 33 4.44 11.18 0.03
CA LEU A 33 3.82 12.52 -0.06
C LEU A 33 3.59 12.99 -1.49
N ARG A 34 4.48 12.63 -2.43
CA ARG A 34 4.31 12.96 -3.85
C ARG A 34 3.28 12.08 -4.52
N LEU A 35 3.26 10.80 -4.20
CA LEU A 35 2.36 9.82 -4.81
C LEU A 35 0.90 9.96 -4.34
N ARG A 36 0.66 10.80 -3.32
CA ARG A 36 -0.68 11.23 -2.92
C ARG A 36 -1.23 12.38 -3.77
N LEU A 37 -0.40 13.01 -4.60
CA LEU A 37 -0.84 14.03 -5.53
C LEU A 37 -1.44 13.35 -6.77
N PRO A 38 -2.67 13.72 -7.19
CA PRO A 38 -3.39 13.00 -8.25
C PRO A 38 -2.73 13.09 -9.63
N PHE A 39 -1.81 14.04 -9.83
CA PHE A 39 -1.05 14.21 -11.07
C PHE A 39 0.30 13.49 -11.07
N VAL A 40 0.69 12.84 -9.97
CA VAL A 40 1.90 12.00 -9.88
C VAL A 40 1.45 10.54 -9.94
N THR A 41 1.64 9.90 -11.08
CA THR A 41 1.05 8.57 -11.35
C THR A 41 1.88 7.41 -10.82
N ASN A 42 3.20 7.59 -10.75
CA ASN A 42 4.13 6.56 -10.32
C ASN A 42 5.39 7.16 -9.67
N GLY A 43 6.19 6.28 -9.08
CA GLY A 43 7.40 6.65 -8.34
C GLY A 43 8.40 5.51 -8.31
N PHE A 44 9.53 5.70 -8.99
CA PHE A 44 10.59 4.69 -9.08
C PHE A 44 11.90 5.26 -8.57
N ARG A 45 12.65 4.47 -7.81
CA ARG A 45 14.05 4.70 -7.51
C ARG A 45 14.89 3.69 -8.26
N PHE A 46 15.97 4.17 -8.85
CA PHE A 46 17.01 3.36 -9.46
C PHE A 46 18.36 3.71 -8.83
N ARG A 47 19.26 2.72 -8.78
CA ARG A 47 20.64 2.87 -8.31
C ARG A 47 21.60 2.72 -9.47
N ALA A 48 22.62 3.57 -9.51
CA ALA A 48 23.61 3.59 -10.57
C ALA A 48 24.46 2.32 -10.54
N THR A 49 24.73 1.75 -11.72
CA THR A 49 25.58 0.57 -11.90
C THR A 49 26.80 0.86 -12.78
N ASP A 50 26.98 2.13 -13.16
CA ASP A 50 28.08 2.62 -13.99
C ASP A 50 29.29 3.11 -13.19
N GLY A 51 29.25 3.08 -11.86
CA GLY A 51 30.32 3.55 -10.98
C GLY A 51 30.41 5.08 -10.87
N GLU A 52 29.44 5.82 -11.41
CA GLU A 52 29.44 7.28 -11.45
C GLU A 52 28.45 7.89 -10.43
N GLN A 53 28.66 9.17 -10.10
CA GLN A 53 27.71 9.95 -9.29
C GLN A 53 26.83 10.88 -10.15
N PRO A 54 25.60 11.21 -9.70
CA PRO A 54 24.94 10.74 -8.48
C PRO A 54 24.53 9.27 -8.53
N GLU A 55 24.56 8.62 -7.37
CA GLU A 55 24.28 7.19 -7.19
C GLU A 55 22.81 6.83 -7.37
N TYR A 56 21.87 7.70 -6.98
CA TYR A 56 20.45 7.41 -7.09
C TYR A 56 19.75 8.36 -8.06
N VAL A 57 18.74 7.83 -8.76
CA VAL A 57 17.76 8.63 -9.49
C VAL A 57 16.35 8.21 -9.10
N ALA A 58 15.47 9.19 -8.93
CA ALA A 58 14.04 8.97 -8.80
C ALA A 58 13.29 9.59 -9.98
N LEU A 59 12.33 8.82 -10.50
CA LEU A 59 11.49 9.17 -11.64
C LEU A 59 10.03 9.22 -11.20
N TYR A 60 9.34 10.28 -11.59
CA TYR A 60 7.93 10.50 -11.31
C TYR A 60 7.24 10.95 -12.60
N ASP A 61 6.34 10.14 -13.13
CA ASP A 61 5.55 10.51 -14.30
C ASP A 61 4.40 11.45 -13.90
N ILE A 62 4.34 12.59 -14.59
CA ILE A 62 3.43 13.70 -14.29
C ILE A 62 2.38 13.80 -15.41
N THR A 63 1.11 13.84 -15.05
CA THR A 63 0.01 13.92 -16.03
C THR A 63 -0.06 15.28 -16.72
N ASP A 64 0.23 16.35 -15.98
CA ASP A 64 0.32 17.73 -16.49
C ASP A 64 1.42 18.51 -15.76
N MET A 65 2.46 18.91 -16.49
CA MET A 65 3.64 19.57 -15.92
C MET A 65 3.30 20.91 -15.26
N ASP A 66 2.24 21.60 -15.68
CA ASP A 66 1.78 22.84 -15.05
C ASP A 66 1.41 22.65 -13.56
N GLU A 67 0.99 21.44 -13.14
CA GLU A 67 0.70 21.12 -11.75
C GLU A 67 1.92 21.30 -10.82
N LEU A 68 3.13 21.16 -11.35
CA LEU A 68 4.37 21.38 -10.58
C LEU A 68 4.63 22.86 -10.25
N THR A 69 3.84 23.78 -10.81
CA THR A 69 3.90 25.23 -10.53
C THR A 69 2.82 25.68 -9.54
N ARG A 70 1.89 24.79 -9.17
CA ARG A 70 0.76 25.12 -8.30
C ARG A 70 1.12 24.92 -6.82
N GLU A 71 0.39 25.63 -5.97
CA GLU A 71 0.55 25.58 -4.50
C GLU A 71 0.50 24.14 -3.97
N THR A 72 -0.38 23.30 -4.51
CA THR A 72 -0.51 21.88 -4.15
C THR A 72 0.81 21.10 -4.23
N TYR A 73 1.67 21.38 -5.21
CA TYR A 73 3.01 20.79 -5.30
C TYR A 73 4.07 21.60 -4.55
N LEU A 74 4.00 22.94 -4.64
CA LEU A 74 4.98 23.83 -4.02
C LEU A 74 4.98 23.75 -2.49
N ASP A 75 3.83 23.48 -1.89
CA ASP A 75 3.66 23.30 -0.44
C ASP A 75 4.40 22.09 0.12
N LEU A 76 4.73 21.08 -0.70
CA LEU A 76 5.64 20.00 -0.30
C LEU A 76 7.03 20.51 0.14
N ARG A 77 7.35 21.77 -0.18
CA ARG A 77 8.64 22.41 0.13
C ARG A 77 8.54 23.46 1.24
N THR A 78 7.34 23.78 1.70
CA THR A 78 7.10 24.76 2.77
C THR A 78 7.07 24.09 4.13
N ASP A 79 7.19 24.87 5.21
CA ASP A 79 7.15 24.34 6.58
C ASP A 79 5.78 23.75 6.98
N LEU A 80 4.75 23.93 6.15
CA LEU A 80 3.45 23.29 6.33
C LEU A 80 3.58 21.76 6.25
N ILE A 81 4.27 21.27 5.22
CA ILE A 81 4.43 19.84 4.95
C ILE A 81 5.82 19.33 5.36
N LYS A 82 6.86 20.16 5.18
CA LYS A 82 8.25 19.75 5.33
C LYS A 82 8.62 19.57 6.80
N THR A 83 8.81 18.32 7.24
CA THR A 83 9.18 18.04 8.62
C THR A 83 10.66 18.35 8.92
N GLU A 84 11.01 18.41 10.20
CA GLU A 84 12.42 18.54 10.62
C GLU A 84 13.28 17.35 10.16
N ARG A 85 12.70 16.15 10.02
CA ARG A 85 13.41 14.97 9.48
C ARG A 85 13.79 15.18 8.01
N GLU A 86 12.84 15.63 7.20
CA GLU A 86 13.04 15.97 5.79
C GLU A 86 14.09 17.08 5.63
N LYS A 87 14.02 18.15 6.43
CA LYS A 87 15.02 19.25 6.38
C LYS A 87 16.44 18.75 6.68
N LYS A 88 16.63 18.00 7.78
CA LYS A 88 17.94 17.50 8.21
C LYS A 88 18.51 16.45 7.24
N THR A 89 17.65 15.59 6.70
CA THR A 89 18.07 14.54 5.76
C THR A 89 18.45 15.16 4.42
N MET A 90 17.62 16.03 3.85
CA MET A 90 17.92 16.71 2.58
C MET A 90 19.20 17.55 2.62
N ALA A 91 19.54 18.18 3.75
CA ALA A 91 20.78 18.95 3.89
C ALA A 91 22.06 18.09 3.68
N GLN A 92 21.92 16.78 3.81
CA GLN A 92 22.99 15.80 3.66
C GLN A 92 22.96 15.08 2.30
N ILE A 93 22.16 15.56 1.35
CA ILE A 93 22.04 14.96 0.02
C ILE A 93 22.30 16.03 -1.03
N ASP A 94 23.18 15.74 -1.97
CA ASP A 94 23.31 16.57 -3.16
C ASP A 94 22.19 16.17 -4.13
N VAL A 95 21.18 17.04 -4.24
CA VAL A 95 19.96 16.79 -5.01
C VAL A 95 19.95 17.64 -6.28
N GLY A 96 19.78 16.99 -7.43
CA GLY A 96 19.48 17.63 -8.70
C GLY A 96 18.01 17.39 -9.06
N ARG A 97 17.31 18.42 -9.53
CA ARG A 97 15.92 18.32 -10.01
C ARG A 97 15.85 18.86 -11.42
N LEU A 98 15.30 18.08 -12.34
CA LEU A 98 15.14 18.41 -13.74
C LEU A 98 13.69 18.11 -14.15
N LEU A 99 13.09 19.04 -14.86
CA LEU A 99 11.71 18.96 -15.34
C LEU A 99 11.73 18.75 -16.85
N TYR A 100 10.96 17.78 -17.31
CA TYR A 100 10.98 17.35 -18.70
C TYR A 100 9.56 17.16 -19.24
N ASP A 101 9.27 17.71 -20.42
CA ASP A 101 8.03 17.43 -21.16
C ASP A 101 8.23 16.19 -22.03
N LEU A 102 7.23 15.30 -22.06
CA LEU A 102 7.25 14.10 -22.89
C LEU A 102 7.01 14.50 -24.36
N VAL A 103 7.87 14.00 -25.25
CA VAL A 103 7.82 14.29 -26.70
C VAL A 103 7.42 13.06 -27.50
N ASP A 104 7.97 11.90 -27.17
CA ASP A 104 7.70 10.65 -27.89
C ASP A 104 7.89 9.45 -26.94
N GLU A 105 7.15 8.38 -27.19
CA GLU A 105 7.25 7.12 -26.47
C GLU A 105 7.08 5.95 -27.44
N ARG A 106 7.91 4.91 -27.25
CA ARG A 106 7.71 3.60 -27.86
C ARG A 106 7.87 2.51 -26.83
N SER A 107 6.96 1.55 -26.86
CA SER A 107 6.97 0.40 -25.98
C SER A 107 6.83 -0.89 -26.77
N SER A 108 7.33 -1.99 -26.20
CA SER A 108 7.12 -3.32 -26.79
C SER A 108 5.64 -3.69 -26.73
N PRO A 109 5.13 -4.54 -27.64
CA PRO A 109 3.73 -4.99 -27.60
C PRO A 109 3.32 -5.68 -26.29
N ASN A 110 4.28 -6.26 -25.57
CA ASN A 110 4.07 -6.95 -24.30
C ASN A 110 4.51 -6.09 -23.10
N PHE A 111 4.66 -4.77 -23.29
CA PHE A 111 5.09 -3.87 -22.22
C PHE A 111 4.08 -3.89 -21.08
N ARG A 112 4.60 -4.08 -19.86
CA ARG A 112 3.87 -3.91 -18.62
C ARG A 112 4.55 -2.79 -17.82
N PRO A 113 3.82 -1.77 -17.35
CA PRO A 113 4.40 -0.74 -16.48
C PRO A 113 5.01 -1.36 -15.21
N LEU A 114 6.05 -0.74 -14.64
CA LEU A 114 6.73 -1.28 -13.44
C LEU A 114 5.84 -1.19 -12.20
N GLU A 115 4.97 -0.20 -12.15
CA GLU A 115 3.93 -0.01 -11.14
C GLU A 115 2.88 -1.13 -11.16
N ASP A 116 2.65 -1.79 -12.30
CA ASP A 116 1.68 -2.89 -12.43
C ASP A 116 2.32 -4.28 -12.24
N GLN A 117 3.64 -4.32 -12.14
CA GLN A 117 4.39 -5.55 -11.88
C GLN A 117 4.60 -5.75 -10.39
N ALA A 118 4.56 -7.00 -9.93
CA ALA A 118 4.88 -7.30 -8.54
C ALA A 118 6.37 -7.05 -8.29
N ASP A 119 6.71 -6.50 -7.13
CA ASP A 119 8.10 -6.30 -6.73
C ASP A 119 8.83 -7.66 -6.59
N THR A 120 8.08 -8.74 -6.32
CA THR A 120 8.58 -10.13 -6.31
C THR A 120 8.92 -10.66 -7.69
N ASP A 121 8.47 -10.05 -8.77
CA ASP A 121 8.71 -10.58 -10.10
C ASP A 121 10.21 -10.51 -10.42
N ALA A 122 10.78 -11.63 -10.85
CA ALA A 122 12.16 -11.65 -11.33
C ALA A 122 12.34 -10.76 -12.56
N GLU A 123 11.26 -10.46 -13.30
CA GLU A 123 11.26 -9.50 -14.39
C GLU A 123 11.28 -8.04 -13.92
N THR A 124 10.75 -7.73 -12.74
CA THR A 124 10.89 -6.39 -12.13
C THR A 124 12.30 -6.21 -11.58
N ARG A 125 12.78 -7.20 -10.82
CA ARG A 125 14.08 -7.17 -10.15
C ARG A 125 15.22 -7.21 -11.17
N GLY A 126 16.12 -6.24 -11.12
CA GLY A 126 17.21 -6.13 -12.10
C GLY A 126 16.81 -5.41 -13.39
N SER A 127 15.63 -4.79 -13.45
CA SER A 127 15.25 -3.95 -14.60
C SER A 127 16.29 -2.86 -14.80
N VAL A 128 16.78 -2.72 -16.03
CA VAL A 128 17.85 -1.78 -16.36
C VAL A 128 17.27 -0.52 -16.99
N LEU A 129 17.70 0.63 -16.50
CA LEU A 129 17.38 1.94 -17.06
C LEU A 129 18.65 2.58 -17.60
N ILE A 130 18.66 2.93 -18.89
CA ILE A 130 19.68 3.78 -19.49
C ILE A 130 19.11 5.18 -19.65
N ALA A 131 19.73 6.17 -19.02
CA ALA A 131 19.39 7.58 -19.19
C ALA A 131 20.46 8.27 -20.04
N VAL A 132 20.05 8.91 -21.14
CA VAL A 132 20.93 9.68 -22.03
C VAL A 132 20.47 11.12 -22.05
N ARG A 133 21.25 12.01 -21.45
CA ARG A 133 21.04 13.46 -21.52
C ARG A 133 21.95 14.04 -22.59
N VAL A 134 21.39 14.86 -23.47
CA VAL A 134 22.14 15.56 -24.50
C VAL A 134 21.78 17.05 -24.52
N ALA A 135 22.82 17.88 -24.57
CA ALA A 135 22.70 19.27 -25.00
C ALA A 135 23.02 19.32 -26.50
N THR A 136 22.34 20.22 -27.20
CA THR A 136 22.40 20.31 -28.67
C THR A 136 22.80 21.69 -29.11
N HIS A 137 23.33 21.80 -30.33
CA HIS A 137 23.47 23.05 -31.04
C HIS A 137 22.13 23.81 -31.08
N PRO A 138 22.09 25.14 -30.90
CA PRO A 138 20.84 25.91 -30.85
C PRO A 138 20.14 26.07 -32.22
N ASP A 139 20.62 25.39 -33.26
CA ASP A 139 20.04 25.49 -34.61
C ASP A 139 18.78 24.61 -34.68
N PRO A 140 17.59 25.18 -34.93
CA PRO A 140 16.35 24.42 -34.97
C PRO A 140 16.34 23.28 -36.00
N ALA A 141 17.04 23.43 -37.13
CA ALA A 141 17.12 22.39 -38.14
C ALA A 141 17.93 21.18 -37.64
N LYS A 142 19.03 21.45 -36.93
CA LYS A 142 19.85 20.41 -36.29
C LYS A 142 19.10 19.69 -35.17
N GLN A 143 18.33 20.42 -34.37
CA GLN A 143 17.48 19.84 -33.33
C GLN A 143 16.39 18.96 -33.93
N ALA A 144 15.71 19.42 -34.99
CA ALA A 144 14.71 18.65 -35.70
C ALA A 144 15.30 17.37 -36.33
N ASP A 145 16.53 17.43 -36.85
CA ASP A 145 17.25 16.26 -37.37
C ASP A 145 17.54 15.22 -36.27
N LEU A 146 17.92 15.67 -35.06
CA LEU A 146 18.10 14.78 -33.90
C LEU A 146 16.78 14.10 -33.48
N GLU A 147 15.67 14.84 -33.41
CA GLU A 147 14.36 14.26 -33.09
C GLU A 147 13.91 13.27 -34.16
N LYS A 148 14.14 13.61 -35.43
CA LYS A 148 13.84 12.73 -36.56
C LYS A 148 14.63 11.42 -36.47
N TRP A 149 15.91 11.49 -36.12
CA TRP A 149 16.74 10.30 -35.93
C TRP A 149 16.25 9.41 -34.79
N TYR A 150 15.90 9.97 -33.64
CA TYR A 150 15.34 9.19 -32.53
C TYR A 150 14.09 8.42 -32.96
N ARG A 151 13.18 9.10 -33.64
CA ARG A 151 11.91 8.55 -34.10
C ARG A 151 12.10 7.56 -35.25
N GLU A 152 12.85 7.88 -36.28
CA GLU A 152 12.84 7.09 -37.52
C GLU A 152 13.89 5.98 -37.54
N GLU A 153 14.97 6.10 -36.77
CA GLU A 153 16.07 5.12 -36.77
C GLU A 153 16.31 4.56 -35.36
N HIS A 154 16.64 5.42 -34.39
CA HIS A 154 17.24 4.95 -33.14
C HIS A 154 16.31 4.07 -32.31
N PHE A 155 15.07 4.50 -32.04
CA PHE A 155 14.13 3.70 -31.25
C PHE A 155 13.75 2.39 -31.96
N GLU A 156 13.66 2.40 -33.29
CA GLU A 156 13.40 1.19 -34.08
C GLU A 156 14.58 0.22 -34.04
N MET A 157 15.82 0.70 -33.98
CA MET A 157 16.96 -0.19 -33.79
C MET A 157 17.06 -0.72 -32.36
N LEU A 158 16.75 0.12 -31.36
CA LEU A 158 16.72 -0.30 -29.97
C LEU A 158 15.61 -1.32 -29.68
N SER A 159 14.46 -1.24 -30.36
CA SER A 159 13.37 -2.20 -30.20
C SER A 159 13.74 -3.64 -30.58
N ARG A 160 14.82 -3.80 -31.36
CA ARG A 160 15.37 -5.11 -31.76
C ARG A 160 16.38 -5.67 -30.76
N VAL A 161 16.77 -4.90 -29.75
CA VAL A 161 17.66 -5.37 -28.69
C VAL A 161 16.87 -6.32 -27.78
N PRO A 162 17.33 -7.57 -27.56
CA PRO A 162 16.67 -8.49 -26.66
C PRO A 162 16.42 -7.87 -25.28
N GLY A 163 15.21 -8.08 -24.74
CA GLY A 163 14.81 -7.52 -23.45
C GLY A 163 14.47 -6.03 -23.46
N TRP A 164 14.47 -5.34 -24.61
CA TRP A 164 13.96 -3.97 -24.68
C TRP A 164 12.48 -3.89 -24.31
N ARG A 165 12.11 -2.93 -23.45
CA ARG A 165 10.74 -2.75 -22.96
C ARG A 165 10.11 -1.46 -23.47
N ARG A 166 10.83 -0.35 -23.29
CA ARG A 166 10.32 0.99 -23.59
C ARG A 166 11.45 1.97 -23.87
N SER A 167 11.18 2.97 -24.69
CA SER A 167 12.01 4.15 -24.85
C SER A 167 11.15 5.41 -24.87
N ARG A 168 11.55 6.41 -24.10
CA ARG A 168 10.84 7.68 -23.96
C ARG A 168 11.78 8.84 -24.25
N ARG A 169 11.25 9.84 -24.94
CA ARG A 169 11.95 11.05 -25.37
C ARG A 169 11.37 12.25 -24.67
N PHE A 170 12.24 13.08 -24.10
CA PHE A 170 11.84 14.29 -23.40
C PHE A 170 12.73 15.50 -23.72
N VAL A 171 12.20 16.70 -23.53
CA VAL A 171 12.91 17.98 -23.61
C VAL A 171 12.72 18.79 -22.34
N THR A 172 13.66 19.68 -22.00
CA THR A 172 13.51 20.57 -20.83
C THR A 172 12.14 21.23 -20.84
N ALA A 173 11.41 21.09 -19.73
CA ALA A 173 10.01 21.48 -19.64
C ALA A 173 9.79 22.96 -19.99
N ALA A 174 8.63 23.27 -20.59
CA ALA A 174 8.24 24.64 -20.90
C ALA A 174 8.14 25.51 -19.64
N ILE A 175 7.71 24.92 -18.53
CA ILE A 175 7.56 25.58 -17.23
C ILE A 175 8.91 25.96 -16.57
N ASP A 176 10.02 25.40 -17.03
CA ASP A 176 11.37 25.71 -16.53
C ASP A 176 12.16 26.51 -17.56
N SER A 177 11.79 27.78 -17.72
CA SER A 177 12.38 28.67 -18.73
C SER A 177 13.83 29.06 -18.44
N ALA A 178 14.28 28.90 -17.18
CA ALA A 178 15.64 29.21 -16.75
C ALA A 178 16.61 28.03 -16.91
N ALA A 179 16.10 26.80 -16.98
CA ALA A 179 16.95 25.63 -17.16
C ALA A 179 17.64 25.62 -18.53
N PRO A 180 18.90 25.14 -18.61
CA PRO A 180 19.55 24.88 -19.87
C PRO A 180 18.69 23.99 -20.75
N ARG A 181 18.54 24.37 -22.03
CA ARG A 181 17.81 23.56 -23.00
C ARG A 181 18.66 22.34 -23.33
N GLU A 182 18.20 21.22 -22.80
CA GLU A 182 18.73 19.89 -23.04
C GLU A 182 17.57 18.94 -23.24
N SER A 183 17.91 17.68 -23.45
CA SER A 183 16.92 16.68 -23.74
C SER A 183 17.35 15.33 -23.20
N LEU A 184 16.36 14.52 -22.83
CA LEU A 184 16.54 13.23 -22.18
C LEU A 184 15.95 12.12 -23.04
N ALA A 185 16.67 11.01 -23.17
CA ALA A 185 16.13 9.74 -23.60
C ALA A 185 16.27 8.73 -22.45
N LEU A 186 15.17 8.06 -22.13
CA LEU A 186 15.13 6.95 -21.18
C LEU A 186 14.88 5.66 -21.94
N HIS A 187 15.69 4.63 -21.70
CA HIS A 187 15.54 3.31 -22.30
C HIS A 187 15.46 2.26 -21.20
N GLU A 188 14.37 1.51 -21.18
CA GLU A 188 14.06 0.52 -20.16
C GLU A 188 14.23 -0.90 -20.74
N TYR A 189 14.92 -1.76 -20.00
CA TYR A 189 15.20 -3.14 -20.38
C TYR A 189 14.84 -4.10 -19.25
N ALA A 190 14.47 -5.32 -19.64
CA ALA A 190 14.34 -6.45 -18.75
C ALA A 190 15.71 -6.82 -18.12
N PRO A 191 15.71 -7.58 -17.01
CA PRO A 191 16.96 -7.99 -16.34
C PRO A 191 17.86 -8.83 -17.23
N VAL A 192 17.28 -9.78 -17.95
CA VAL A 192 17.96 -10.52 -19.02
C VAL A 192 17.73 -9.76 -20.33
N ASN A 193 18.80 -9.16 -20.86
CA ASN A 193 18.74 -8.32 -22.05
C ASN A 193 19.99 -8.45 -22.93
N GLY A 194 19.93 -7.85 -24.12
CA GLY A 194 21.00 -7.86 -25.12
C GLY A 194 21.89 -6.62 -25.12
N LEU A 195 21.95 -5.86 -24.02
CA LEU A 195 22.83 -4.70 -23.93
C LEU A 195 24.29 -5.12 -24.12
N GLY A 196 24.97 -4.45 -25.05
CA GLY A 196 26.35 -4.75 -25.45
C GLY A 196 26.49 -5.84 -26.54
N GLY A 197 25.39 -6.52 -26.88
CA GLY A 197 25.32 -7.45 -28.00
C GLY A 197 25.27 -6.76 -29.36
N ASP A 198 25.18 -7.56 -30.43
CA ASP A 198 25.28 -7.08 -31.81
C ASP A 198 24.16 -6.11 -32.21
N ALA A 199 22.92 -6.40 -31.81
CA ALA A 199 21.78 -5.50 -32.04
C ALA A 199 21.98 -4.14 -31.35
N HIS A 200 22.45 -4.14 -30.10
CA HIS A 200 22.73 -2.90 -29.36
C HIS A 200 23.89 -2.14 -30.00
N LYS A 201 24.97 -2.82 -30.39
CA LYS A 201 26.09 -2.21 -31.10
C LYS A 201 25.67 -1.62 -32.45
N ALA A 202 24.81 -2.30 -33.20
CA ALA A 202 24.29 -1.78 -34.46
C ALA A 202 23.48 -0.49 -34.24
N ALA A 203 22.62 -0.46 -33.21
CA ALA A 203 21.84 0.73 -32.86
C ALA A 203 22.69 1.94 -32.43
N MET A 204 23.89 1.69 -31.85
CA MET A 204 24.80 2.75 -31.41
C MET A 204 25.73 3.29 -32.50
N ASN A 205 25.91 2.57 -33.61
CA ASN A 205 26.97 2.84 -34.59
C ASN A 205 26.43 3.10 -36.00
N THR A 206 25.28 3.77 -36.13
CA THR A 206 24.73 4.13 -37.44
C THR A 206 25.45 5.36 -38.03
N PRO A 207 25.51 5.48 -39.37
CA PRO A 207 26.08 6.67 -40.00
C PRO A 207 25.35 7.98 -39.62
N TRP A 208 24.01 7.94 -39.50
CA TRP A 208 23.22 9.11 -39.11
C TRP A 208 23.49 9.48 -37.65
N GLY A 209 23.49 8.51 -36.75
CA GLY A 209 23.83 8.72 -35.34
C GLY A 209 25.24 9.29 -35.16
N ALA A 210 26.23 8.74 -35.86
CA ALA A 210 27.61 9.23 -35.83
C ALA A 210 27.71 10.71 -36.25
N ARG A 211 27.03 11.09 -37.35
CA ARG A 211 26.96 12.49 -37.81
C ARG A 211 26.33 13.41 -36.77
N LEU A 212 25.22 12.99 -36.15
CA LEU A 212 24.54 13.80 -35.13
C LEU A 212 25.42 14.00 -33.89
N MET A 213 26.15 12.96 -33.47
CA MET A 213 27.08 13.07 -32.34
C MET A 213 28.22 14.05 -32.62
N SER A 214 28.64 14.23 -33.88
CA SER A 214 29.69 15.18 -34.25
C SER A 214 29.19 16.59 -34.56
N GLU A 215 28.01 16.74 -35.16
CA GLU A 215 27.56 18.03 -35.74
C GLU A 215 26.48 18.74 -34.92
N VAL A 216 25.75 17.98 -34.09
CA VAL A 216 24.54 18.45 -33.39
C VAL A 216 24.70 18.38 -31.88
N VAL A 217 25.19 17.26 -31.34
CA VAL A 217 25.34 17.06 -29.89
C VAL A 217 26.57 17.83 -29.39
N THR A 218 26.37 18.75 -28.46
CA THR A 218 27.46 19.54 -27.85
C THR A 218 27.93 18.95 -26.52
N SER A 219 27.05 18.22 -25.83
CA SER A 219 27.36 17.51 -24.60
C SER A 219 26.47 16.27 -24.51
N LYS A 220 27.03 15.18 -23.99
CA LYS A 220 26.32 13.91 -23.78
C LYS A 220 26.71 13.33 -22.42
N LYS A 221 25.70 13.04 -21.59
CA LYS A 221 25.86 12.27 -20.36
C LYS A 221 24.99 11.02 -20.45
N ARG A 222 25.62 9.86 -20.45
CA ARG A 222 24.95 8.56 -20.38
C ARG A 222 25.12 7.99 -18.99
N ARG A 223 24.03 7.49 -18.40
CA ARG A 223 24.00 6.81 -17.12
C ARG A 223 23.33 5.45 -17.24
N VAL A 224 23.78 4.48 -16.46
CA VAL A 224 23.15 3.15 -16.35
C VAL A 224 22.71 2.95 -14.91
N TYR A 225 21.46 2.57 -14.76
CA TYR A 225 20.86 2.29 -13.48
C TYR A 225 20.16 0.95 -13.48
N GLU A 226 20.01 0.37 -12.31
CA GLU A 226 19.17 -0.79 -12.03
C GLU A 226 18.03 -0.38 -11.10
N TRP A 227 16.86 -0.99 -11.29
CA TRP A 227 15.70 -0.78 -10.43
C TRP A 227 16.06 -1.07 -8.98
N TYR A 228 15.69 -0.16 -8.08
CA TYR A 228 15.95 -0.26 -6.65
C TYR A 228 14.67 -0.43 -5.86
N TYR A 229 13.68 0.44 -6.10
CA TYR A 229 12.43 0.43 -5.34
C TYR A 229 11.31 1.14 -6.10
N THR A 230 10.14 0.51 -6.17
CA THR A 230 8.89 1.18 -6.57
C THR A 230 8.20 1.66 -5.31
N PHE A 231 8.03 2.96 -5.10
CA PHE A 231 7.27 3.47 -3.95
C PHE A 231 5.87 3.87 -4.39
N GLY A 232 4.92 3.80 -3.45
CA GLY A 232 3.52 4.15 -3.67
C GLY A 232 3.04 5.17 -2.62
N PRO A 233 1.76 5.56 -2.66
CA PRO A 233 1.18 6.50 -1.69
C PRO A 233 1.13 5.93 -0.26
N ALA A 234 1.27 4.60 -0.13
CA ALA A 234 1.28 3.86 1.13
C ALA A 234 2.71 3.42 1.51
N PRO A 235 3.31 3.98 2.57
CA PRO A 235 4.55 3.49 3.17
C PRO A 235 4.48 2.01 3.53
N ARG A 236 5.45 1.22 3.06
CA ARG A 236 5.47 -0.23 3.33
C ARG A 236 6.87 -0.81 3.55
N GLU A 237 7.88 0.04 3.63
CA GLU A 237 9.25 -0.41 3.83
C GLU A 237 9.48 -0.61 5.34
N LEU A 238 10.04 -1.76 5.72
CA LEU A 238 10.32 -2.11 7.12
C LEU A 238 11.79 -2.45 7.39
N THR A 239 12.59 -2.74 6.35
CA THR A 239 14.01 -3.13 6.51
C THR A 239 14.83 -2.01 7.14
N SER A 240 14.66 -0.76 6.69
CA SER A 240 15.37 0.38 7.26
C SER A 240 15.00 0.59 8.73
N LEU A 241 13.73 0.42 9.08
CA LEU A 241 13.23 0.56 10.45
C LEU A 241 13.75 -0.51 11.41
N ALA A 242 14.32 -1.62 10.92
CA ALA A 242 14.98 -2.62 11.77
C ALA A 242 16.44 -2.29 12.07
N ALA A 243 17.04 -1.32 11.35
CA ALA A 243 18.43 -0.95 11.52
C ALA A 243 18.66 -0.10 12.77
N SER A 244 19.81 -0.29 13.42
CA SER A 244 20.17 0.39 14.67
C SER A 244 20.48 1.87 14.51
N ASP A 245 20.73 2.32 13.29
CA ASP A 245 21.09 3.70 12.93
C ASP A 245 19.88 4.55 12.51
N VAL A 246 18.68 3.96 12.45
CA VAL A 246 17.43 4.74 12.28
C VAL A 246 16.99 5.30 13.63
N VAL A 247 16.89 6.63 13.68
CA VAL A 247 16.70 7.40 14.92
C VAL A 247 15.22 7.42 15.34
N GLY A 248 14.86 6.54 16.29
CA GLY A 248 13.65 6.64 17.11
C GLY A 248 12.31 6.69 16.37
N PRO A 249 11.17 6.68 17.10
CA PRO A 249 9.87 6.89 16.48
C PRO A 249 9.79 8.28 15.82
N TRP A 250 9.13 8.36 14.68
CA TRP A 250 8.91 9.62 13.96
C TRP A 250 7.43 9.77 13.57
N ASN A 251 6.96 11.01 13.46
CA ASN A 251 5.61 11.36 13.01
C ASN A 251 5.67 12.49 11.97
N SER A 252 4.81 12.42 10.97
CA SER A 252 4.51 13.55 10.08
C SER A 252 3.88 14.71 10.86
N ASN A 253 3.93 15.93 10.30
CA ASN A 253 3.36 17.13 10.94
C ASN A 253 1.86 16.98 11.26
N ASP A 254 1.11 16.26 10.41
CA ASP A 254 -0.31 15.96 10.59
C ASP A 254 -0.59 14.71 11.45
N GLY A 255 0.46 14.02 11.92
CA GLY A 255 0.37 12.79 12.70
C GLY A 255 -0.16 11.57 11.95
N ARG A 256 -0.46 11.69 10.65
CA ARG A 256 -1.11 10.65 9.85
C ARG A 256 -0.16 9.56 9.37
N THR A 257 1.15 9.81 9.39
CA THR A 257 2.18 8.81 9.10
C THR A 257 3.17 8.76 10.25
N ARG A 258 3.42 7.55 10.75
CA ARG A 258 4.29 7.30 11.90
C ARG A 258 5.21 6.12 11.65
N THR A 259 6.45 6.18 12.10
CA THR A 259 7.38 5.04 12.04
C THR A 259 7.80 4.63 13.43
N PHE A 260 8.01 3.33 13.61
CA PHE A 260 8.38 2.71 14.88
C PHE A 260 9.58 1.79 14.62
N PRO A 261 10.82 2.31 14.70
CA PRO A 261 12.01 1.48 14.56
C PRO A 261 12.09 0.42 15.64
N SER A 262 12.46 -0.80 15.25
CA SER A 262 12.61 -1.94 16.16
C SER A 262 13.35 -3.06 15.44
N ALA A 263 14.40 -3.60 16.06
CA ALA A 263 15.13 -4.74 15.51
C ALA A 263 14.28 -6.02 15.45
N ALA A 264 13.27 -6.15 16.32
CA ALA A 264 12.43 -7.34 16.42
C ALA A 264 11.13 -7.23 15.64
N ARG A 265 10.48 -6.06 15.66
CA ARG A 265 9.16 -5.83 15.06
C ARG A 265 9.04 -4.38 14.61
N PRO A 266 9.72 -3.97 13.53
CA PRO A 266 9.57 -2.63 12.97
C PRO A 266 8.12 -2.42 12.51
N ALA A 267 7.66 -1.17 12.54
CA ALA A 267 6.32 -0.86 12.06
C ALA A 267 6.23 0.52 11.42
N VAL A 268 5.27 0.65 10.52
CA VAL A 268 4.83 1.92 9.94
C VAL A 268 3.31 2.03 10.05
N GLU A 269 2.84 3.21 10.39
CA GLU A 269 1.43 3.57 10.34
C GLU A 269 1.24 4.65 9.31
N SER A 270 0.20 4.51 8.50
CA SER A 270 -0.16 5.48 7.47
C SER A 270 -1.61 5.29 7.05
N PHE A 271 -1.97 5.75 5.86
CA PHE A 271 -3.30 5.55 5.29
C PHE A 271 -3.20 5.33 3.78
N ILE A 272 -4.23 4.69 3.22
CA ILE A 272 -4.52 4.73 1.80
C ILE A 272 -5.74 5.62 1.57
N THR A 273 -5.92 6.14 0.37
CA THR A 273 -7.14 6.84 -0.04
C THR A 273 -7.84 6.02 -1.11
N THR A 274 -9.10 5.67 -0.89
CA THR A 274 -9.93 4.93 -1.86
C THR A 274 -10.29 5.82 -3.04
N SER A 275 -10.76 5.23 -4.14
CA SER A 275 -11.16 5.99 -5.34
C SER A 275 -12.29 6.99 -5.10
N ASP A 276 -13.11 6.78 -4.06
CA ASP A 276 -14.17 7.70 -3.63
C ASP A 276 -13.72 8.68 -2.52
N GLY A 277 -12.41 8.76 -2.24
CA GLY A 277 -11.82 9.77 -1.36
C GLY A 277 -11.85 9.44 0.12
N VAL A 278 -12.08 8.18 0.51
CA VAL A 278 -12.04 7.76 1.91
C VAL A 278 -10.65 7.33 2.31
N ASP A 279 -10.15 7.93 3.38
CA ASP A 279 -8.89 7.52 3.97
C ASP A 279 -9.10 6.30 4.88
N ILE A 280 -8.32 5.25 4.62
CA ILE A 280 -8.29 4.01 5.39
C ILE A 280 -6.93 3.94 6.10
N PRO A 281 -6.86 4.33 7.39
CA PRO A 281 -5.66 4.18 8.19
C PRO A 281 -5.26 2.71 8.31
N TYR A 282 -3.96 2.45 8.32
CA TYR A 282 -3.39 1.14 8.59
C TYR A 282 -2.10 1.22 9.41
N ARG A 283 -1.76 0.10 10.03
CA ARG A 283 -0.47 -0.24 10.61
C ARG A 283 0.07 -1.48 9.93
N LEU A 284 1.31 -1.43 9.49
CA LEU A 284 2.06 -2.55 8.93
C LEU A 284 3.26 -2.83 9.84
N GLU A 285 3.41 -4.07 10.30
CA GLU A 285 4.50 -4.49 11.19
C GLU A 285 4.96 -5.93 10.95
N GLY A 286 6.12 -6.31 11.50
CA GLY A 286 6.64 -7.67 11.44
C GLY A 286 7.84 -7.82 10.51
N SER A 287 7.86 -8.89 9.70
CA SER A 287 8.99 -9.25 8.84
C SER A 287 9.49 -8.08 7.98
N THR A 288 10.81 -7.93 7.92
CA THR A 288 11.49 -6.95 7.05
C THR A 288 11.55 -7.40 5.60
N ASP A 289 11.36 -8.68 5.31
CA ASP A 289 11.29 -9.20 3.95
C ASP A 289 10.09 -8.57 3.23
N PRO A 290 10.28 -7.73 2.20
CA PRO A 290 9.17 -7.09 1.50
C PRO A 290 8.26 -8.10 0.78
N TYR A 291 8.73 -9.34 0.60
CA TYR A 291 8.06 -10.42 -0.12
C TYR A 291 7.40 -11.46 0.79
N ALA A 292 7.54 -11.29 2.11
CA ALA A 292 6.89 -12.13 3.08
C ALA A 292 5.36 -12.16 2.91
N PRO A 293 4.70 -13.31 3.18
CA PRO A 293 3.24 -13.37 3.23
C PRO A 293 2.68 -12.36 4.23
N VAL A 294 1.52 -11.80 3.89
CA VAL A 294 0.91 -10.70 4.64
C VAL A 294 -0.38 -11.17 5.29
N VAL A 295 -0.41 -11.20 6.62
CA VAL A 295 -1.61 -11.38 7.42
C VAL A 295 -2.33 -10.04 7.50
N VAL A 296 -3.59 -9.96 7.05
CA VAL A 296 -4.40 -8.74 7.18
C VAL A 296 -5.55 -8.98 8.15
N LEU A 297 -5.67 -8.12 9.15
CA LEU A 297 -6.63 -8.25 10.25
C LEU A 297 -7.79 -7.26 10.07
N SER A 298 -8.99 -7.80 9.89
CA SER A 298 -10.23 -7.05 9.62
C SER A 298 -11.15 -7.06 10.85
N ASN A 299 -11.48 -5.86 11.34
CA ASN A 299 -12.10 -5.68 12.65
C ASN A 299 -13.58 -6.06 12.67
N SER A 300 -14.11 -6.28 13.88
CA SER A 300 -15.56 -6.22 14.10
C SER A 300 -16.07 -4.79 13.85
N ILE A 301 -17.38 -4.63 13.72
CA ILE A 301 -18.03 -3.31 13.74
C ILE A 301 -17.75 -2.63 15.10
N LEU A 302 -17.89 -1.31 15.18
CA LEU A 302 -17.73 -0.49 16.40
C LEU A 302 -16.30 -0.36 16.94
N VAL A 303 -15.38 -1.27 16.64
CA VAL A 303 -14.04 -1.29 17.23
C VAL A 303 -12.96 -0.80 16.26
N ASN A 304 -11.75 -0.66 16.78
CA ASN A 304 -10.54 -0.34 16.01
C ASN A 304 -9.59 -1.56 15.98
N TRP A 305 -8.40 -1.38 15.42
CA TRP A 305 -7.44 -2.47 15.28
C TRP A 305 -6.79 -2.94 16.60
N ASN A 306 -7.02 -2.26 17.73
CA ASN A 306 -6.40 -2.62 19.00
C ASN A 306 -6.96 -3.93 19.57
N ILE A 307 -8.13 -4.38 19.09
CA ILE A 307 -8.65 -5.72 19.41
C ILE A 307 -7.69 -6.85 19.03
N TRP A 308 -6.72 -6.56 18.15
CA TRP A 308 -5.73 -7.55 17.70
C TRP A 308 -4.42 -7.50 18.48
N ASP A 309 -4.20 -6.53 19.38
CA ASP A 309 -2.89 -6.32 20.05
C ASP A 309 -2.38 -7.61 20.72
N ARG A 310 -3.19 -8.21 21.59
CA ARG A 310 -2.83 -9.45 22.32
C ARG A 310 -2.63 -10.63 21.38
N PHE A 311 -3.42 -10.71 20.32
CA PHE A 311 -3.25 -11.75 19.30
C PHE A 311 -1.94 -11.58 18.55
N VAL A 312 -1.59 -10.37 18.13
CA VAL A 312 -0.34 -10.11 17.39
C VAL A 312 0.88 -10.46 18.25
N ASP A 313 0.86 -10.14 19.54
CA ASP A 313 1.91 -10.55 20.48
C ASP A 313 2.00 -12.08 20.62
N ALA A 314 0.86 -12.77 20.82
CA ALA A 314 0.83 -14.23 20.89
C ALA A 314 1.25 -14.91 19.57
N PHE A 315 0.84 -14.34 18.43
CA PHE A 315 1.17 -14.84 17.10
C PHE A 315 2.68 -14.77 16.85
N PHE A 316 3.32 -13.64 17.13
CA PHE A 316 4.76 -13.49 16.98
C PHE A 316 5.57 -14.24 18.06
N ALA A 317 4.97 -14.67 19.17
CA ALA A 317 5.65 -15.56 20.12
C ALA A 317 6.04 -16.92 19.50
N HIS A 318 5.38 -17.33 18.41
CA HIS A 318 5.80 -18.49 17.63
C HIS A 318 6.92 -18.11 16.65
N GLN A 319 8.08 -18.76 16.76
CA GLN A 319 9.24 -18.46 15.92
C GLN A 319 8.95 -18.55 14.42
N GLN A 320 8.13 -19.51 13.98
CA GLN A 320 7.78 -19.67 12.57
C GLN A 320 6.93 -18.52 12.01
N ASN A 321 6.26 -17.75 12.88
CA ASN A 321 5.44 -16.63 12.47
C ASN A 321 6.23 -15.34 12.26
N GLN A 322 7.52 -15.31 12.64
CA GLN A 322 8.42 -14.18 12.37
C GLN A 322 8.58 -13.90 10.87
N ARG A 323 8.23 -14.87 10.01
CA ARG A 323 8.23 -14.70 8.55
C ARG A 323 7.09 -13.82 8.04
N TYR A 324 6.03 -13.58 8.82
CA TYR A 324 4.86 -12.84 8.34
C TYR A 324 5.01 -11.35 8.56
N ARG A 325 4.34 -10.61 7.68
CA ARG A 325 3.99 -9.21 7.89
C ARG A 325 2.54 -9.17 8.38
N VAL A 326 2.21 -8.24 9.26
CA VAL A 326 0.85 -8.05 9.78
C VAL A 326 0.38 -6.65 9.39
N VAL A 327 -0.75 -6.58 8.71
CA VAL A 327 -1.48 -5.35 8.41
C VAL A 327 -2.73 -5.30 9.27
N ARG A 328 -2.88 -4.21 10.00
CA ARG A 328 -4.06 -3.85 10.78
C ARG A 328 -4.62 -2.56 10.19
N TYR A 329 -5.93 -2.44 10.03
CA TYR A 329 -6.52 -1.24 9.41
C TYR A 329 -7.82 -0.84 10.09
N LEU A 330 -8.22 0.43 9.96
CA LEU A 330 -9.53 0.88 10.39
C LEU A 330 -10.50 0.72 9.24
N THR A 331 -11.55 -0.06 9.43
CA THR A 331 -12.57 -0.27 8.41
C THR A 331 -13.31 1.04 8.12
N ARG A 332 -13.75 1.23 6.87
CA ARG A 332 -14.71 2.28 6.52
C ARG A 332 -15.86 2.28 7.52
N GLY A 333 -16.25 3.47 7.98
CA GLY A 333 -17.25 3.62 9.03
C GLY A 333 -16.71 3.63 10.47
N ARG A 334 -15.39 3.55 10.69
CA ARG A 334 -14.79 3.88 12.00
C ARG A 334 -14.80 5.39 12.30
N HIS A 335 -14.72 6.21 11.25
CA HIS A 335 -14.73 7.67 11.29
C HIS A 335 -15.94 8.23 10.55
N SER A 336 -16.26 9.50 10.81
CA SER A 336 -17.39 10.22 10.19
C SER A 336 -17.24 10.35 8.66
N GLN A 337 -15.99 10.41 8.17
CA GLN A 337 -15.65 10.37 6.75
C GLN A 337 -15.67 8.92 6.24
N SER A 338 -16.78 8.55 5.59
CA SER A 338 -17.01 7.20 5.05
C SER A 338 -17.42 7.20 3.57
N GLY A 339 -17.22 8.33 2.88
CA GLY A 339 -17.61 8.51 1.49
C GLY A 339 -19.13 8.68 1.32
N GLU A 340 -19.56 8.78 0.07
CA GLU A 340 -20.98 8.92 -0.31
C GLU A 340 -21.61 7.58 -0.74
N GLN A 341 -20.79 6.57 -1.02
CA GLN A 341 -21.28 5.27 -1.43
C GLN A 341 -21.96 4.52 -0.26
N PRO A 342 -23.06 3.80 -0.50
CA PRO A 342 -23.67 2.93 0.50
C PRO A 342 -22.66 1.89 1.00
N VAL A 343 -22.44 1.82 2.31
CA VAL A 343 -21.49 0.88 2.90
C VAL A 343 -22.11 -0.52 2.89
N ASN A 344 -21.62 -1.37 2.00
CA ASN A 344 -22.01 -2.77 1.88
C ASN A 344 -20.76 -3.68 1.89
N ILE A 345 -20.95 -5.00 2.00
CA ILE A 345 -19.83 -5.95 2.10
C ILE A 345 -18.97 -6.03 0.82
N ASP A 346 -19.48 -5.63 -0.34
CA ASP A 346 -18.71 -5.60 -1.59
C ASP A 346 -17.80 -4.36 -1.62
N LEU A 347 -18.28 -3.22 -1.12
CA LEU A 347 -17.45 -2.02 -0.92
C LEU A 347 -16.34 -2.28 0.12
N LEU A 348 -16.67 -2.93 1.24
CA LEU A 348 -15.66 -3.28 2.25
C LEU A 348 -14.61 -4.27 1.69
N ALA A 349 -15.02 -5.18 0.81
CA ALA A 349 -14.09 -6.07 0.13
C ALA A 349 -13.19 -5.32 -0.86
N SER A 350 -13.73 -4.33 -1.58
CA SER A 350 -12.99 -3.44 -2.48
C SER A 350 -12.00 -2.55 -1.73
N ASP A 351 -12.37 -2.03 -0.55
CA ASP A 351 -11.44 -1.26 0.31
C ASP A 351 -10.24 -2.14 0.69
N LEU A 352 -10.47 -3.41 1.03
CA LEU A 352 -9.41 -4.36 1.36
C LEU A 352 -8.52 -4.68 0.15
N ALA A 353 -9.11 -4.85 -1.05
CA ALA A 353 -8.36 -5.02 -2.29
C ALA A 353 -7.48 -3.80 -2.61
N THR A 354 -8.02 -2.59 -2.40
CA THR A 354 -7.31 -1.31 -2.56
C THR A 354 -6.14 -1.22 -1.58
N LEU A 355 -6.33 -1.63 -0.33
CA LEU A 355 -5.26 -1.68 0.68
C LEU A 355 -4.13 -2.63 0.25
N LEU A 356 -4.48 -3.83 -0.22
CA LEU A 356 -3.49 -4.80 -0.72
C LEU A 356 -2.72 -4.27 -1.93
N GLU A 357 -3.36 -3.49 -2.81
CA GLU A 357 -2.75 -2.89 -4.00
C GLU A 357 -1.80 -1.75 -3.65
N ALA A 358 -2.25 -0.82 -2.80
CA ALA A 358 -1.42 0.29 -2.34
C ALA A 358 -0.17 -0.21 -1.57
N LEU A 359 -0.32 -1.30 -0.81
CA LEU A 359 0.78 -1.99 -0.13
C LEU A 359 1.56 -2.95 -1.04
N ARG A 360 1.21 -3.05 -2.32
CA ARG A 360 1.86 -3.90 -3.33
C ARG A 360 2.06 -5.34 -2.87
N VAL A 361 1.04 -5.88 -2.18
CA VAL A 361 1.04 -7.26 -1.69
C VAL A 361 1.02 -8.20 -2.91
N PRO A 362 1.98 -9.14 -3.02
CA PRO A 362 2.06 -10.02 -4.17
C PRO A 362 0.77 -10.84 -4.36
N PRO A 363 0.45 -11.23 -5.61
CA PRO A 363 -0.67 -12.14 -5.88
C PRO A 363 -0.61 -13.37 -4.98
N LYS A 364 -1.76 -13.79 -4.45
CA LYS A 364 -1.90 -14.92 -3.51
C LYS A 364 -1.09 -14.82 -2.20
N ALA A 365 -0.44 -13.70 -1.87
CA ALA A 365 0.34 -13.56 -0.64
C ALA A 365 -0.48 -13.07 0.57
N ALA A 366 -1.72 -12.62 0.37
CA ALA A 366 -2.58 -12.18 1.47
C ALA A 366 -3.18 -13.38 2.24
N ARG A 367 -3.13 -13.32 3.57
CA ARG A 367 -3.81 -14.21 4.52
C ARG A 367 -4.79 -13.35 5.31
N LEU A 368 -6.07 -13.43 4.98
CA LEU A 368 -7.06 -12.52 5.55
C LEU A 368 -7.66 -13.15 6.81
N ILE A 369 -7.67 -12.43 7.93
CA ILE A 369 -8.29 -12.87 9.17
C ILE A 369 -9.26 -11.78 9.59
N GLY A 370 -10.51 -12.14 9.86
CA GLY A 370 -11.52 -11.15 10.22
C GLY A 370 -12.55 -11.71 11.17
N VAL A 371 -13.14 -10.84 11.98
CA VAL A 371 -14.20 -11.20 12.94
C VAL A 371 -15.49 -10.45 12.66
N SER A 372 -16.64 -11.10 12.81
CA SER A 372 -17.95 -10.44 12.69
C SER A 372 -18.13 -9.76 11.33
N LEU A 373 -18.33 -8.43 11.28
CA LEU A 373 -18.31 -7.65 10.04
C LEU A 373 -17.01 -7.87 9.24
N GLY A 374 -15.86 -7.86 9.91
CA GLY A 374 -14.57 -8.19 9.30
C GLY A 374 -14.50 -9.64 8.83
N GLY A 375 -15.18 -10.57 9.52
CA GLY A 375 -15.24 -11.99 9.15
C GLY A 375 -15.95 -12.22 7.82
N VAL A 376 -17.11 -11.58 7.63
CA VAL A 376 -17.81 -11.64 6.34
C VAL A 376 -17.06 -10.83 5.27
N THR A 377 -16.40 -9.73 5.65
CA THR A 377 -15.58 -8.92 4.74
C THR A 377 -14.43 -9.74 4.16
N VAL A 378 -13.62 -10.41 4.98
CA VAL A 378 -12.47 -11.20 4.48
C VAL A 378 -12.91 -12.41 3.66
N LEU A 379 -14.00 -13.05 4.04
CA LEU A 379 -14.60 -14.13 3.26
C LEU A 379 -15.06 -13.59 1.89
N ASN A 380 -15.80 -12.48 1.86
CA ASN A 380 -16.26 -11.88 0.61
C ASN A 380 -15.10 -11.40 -0.28
N THR A 381 -14.03 -10.83 0.30
CA THR A 381 -12.80 -10.50 -0.44
C THR A 381 -12.16 -11.74 -1.06
N ALA A 382 -12.09 -12.86 -0.34
CA ALA A 382 -11.53 -14.11 -0.87
C ALA A 382 -12.38 -14.69 -2.03
N LEU A 383 -13.69 -14.41 -2.04
CA LEU A 383 -14.61 -14.82 -3.10
C LEU A 383 -14.53 -13.91 -4.33
N LEU A 384 -14.40 -12.59 -4.14
CA LEU A 384 -14.37 -11.60 -5.22
C LEU A 384 -12.98 -11.39 -5.83
N HIS A 385 -11.92 -11.53 -5.03
CA HIS A 385 -10.53 -11.28 -5.42
C HIS A 385 -9.63 -12.50 -5.15
N PRO A 386 -9.98 -13.69 -5.66
CA PRO A 386 -9.24 -14.91 -5.39
C PRO A 386 -7.78 -14.81 -5.84
N GLU A 387 -7.45 -14.00 -6.85
CA GLU A 387 -6.09 -13.77 -7.34
C GLU A 387 -5.16 -13.08 -6.30
N ARG A 388 -5.73 -12.35 -5.34
CA ARG A 388 -4.97 -11.64 -4.30
C ARG A 388 -4.83 -12.46 -3.02
N VAL A 389 -5.80 -13.32 -2.73
CA VAL A 389 -5.93 -14.02 -1.45
C VAL A 389 -5.44 -15.46 -1.56
N GLY A 390 -4.48 -15.84 -0.71
CA GLY A 390 -3.99 -17.21 -0.60
C GLY A 390 -4.75 -18.05 0.43
N ALA A 391 -5.24 -17.44 1.52
CA ALA A 391 -6.15 -18.08 2.47
C ALA A 391 -6.97 -17.05 3.25
N PHE A 392 -8.09 -17.49 3.84
CA PHE A 392 -8.87 -16.68 4.77
C PHE A 392 -9.19 -17.42 6.08
N ILE A 393 -9.39 -16.67 7.15
CA ILE A 393 -9.91 -17.13 8.44
C ILE A 393 -11.08 -16.21 8.81
N ALA A 394 -12.29 -16.75 8.81
CA ALA A 394 -13.51 -16.02 9.14
C ALA A 394 -13.96 -16.40 10.55
N CYS A 395 -14.01 -15.41 11.45
CA CYS A 395 -14.33 -15.58 12.85
C CYS A 395 -15.70 -15.01 13.21
N ASP A 396 -16.48 -15.72 14.02
CA ASP A 396 -17.70 -15.24 14.69
C ASP A 396 -18.62 -14.40 13.76
N THR A 397 -18.94 -14.97 12.60
CA THR A 397 -19.62 -14.26 11.50
C THR A 397 -20.69 -15.12 10.84
N ASN A 398 -21.44 -14.53 9.91
CA ASN A 398 -22.52 -15.18 9.17
C ASN A 398 -22.35 -14.97 7.66
N SER A 399 -22.89 -15.88 6.85
CA SER A 399 -22.87 -15.82 5.38
C SER A 399 -24.07 -15.05 4.78
N SER A 400 -25.03 -14.66 5.61
CA SER A 400 -26.18 -13.85 5.20
C SER A 400 -26.71 -13.02 6.37
N ALA A 401 -27.20 -11.82 6.10
CA ALA A 401 -27.85 -10.97 7.11
C ALA A 401 -29.21 -11.58 7.54
N PRO A 402 -29.40 -11.90 8.84
CA PRO A 402 -30.72 -12.22 9.38
C PRO A 402 -31.71 -11.07 9.17
N GLU A 403 -32.98 -11.39 8.91
CA GLU A 403 -34.04 -10.38 8.73
C GLU A 403 -34.19 -9.45 9.94
N SER A 404 -33.95 -9.98 11.15
CA SER A 404 -33.99 -9.23 12.41
C SER A 404 -32.87 -8.19 12.55
N ASN A 405 -31.79 -8.27 11.76
CA ASN A 405 -30.65 -7.36 11.87
C ASN A 405 -31.05 -5.90 11.67
N ARG A 406 -31.93 -5.60 10.70
CA ARG A 406 -32.29 -4.22 10.38
C ARG A 406 -32.88 -3.49 11.59
N LYS A 407 -33.82 -4.14 12.28
CA LYS A 407 -34.40 -3.58 13.51
C LYS A 407 -33.35 -3.52 14.61
N ALA A 408 -32.62 -4.61 14.85
CA ALA A 408 -31.65 -4.69 15.95
C ALA A 408 -30.53 -3.64 15.85
N TRP A 409 -30.02 -3.37 14.65
CA TRP A 409 -29.00 -2.35 14.44
C TRP A 409 -29.59 -0.93 14.45
N GLY A 410 -30.80 -0.73 13.92
CA GLY A 410 -31.51 0.54 14.03
C GLY A 410 -31.78 0.94 15.48
N ASP A 411 -32.21 -0.01 16.32
CA ASP A 411 -32.42 0.22 17.76
C ASP A 411 -31.09 0.62 18.45
N ARG A 412 -29.94 0.06 18.03
CA ARG A 412 -28.62 0.42 18.58
C ARG A 412 -28.19 1.83 18.20
N VAL A 413 -28.44 2.25 16.96
CA VAL A 413 -28.18 3.64 16.54
C VAL A 413 -29.05 4.60 17.35
N ALA A 414 -30.33 4.26 17.57
CA ALA A 414 -31.24 5.08 18.37
C ALA A 414 -30.82 5.21 19.84
N ILE A 415 -30.19 4.19 20.44
CA ILE A 415 -29.59 4.29 21.78
C ILE A 415 -28.53 5.40 21.80
N CYS A 416 -27.61 5.40 20.84
CA CYS A 416 -26.54 6.40 20.74
C CYS A 416 -27.09 7.81 20.49
N GLU A 417 -28.06 7.95 19.58
CA GLU A 417 -28.70 9.23 19.27
C GLU A 417 -29.41 9.82 20.50
N LYS A 418 -30.04 8.97 21.32
CA LYS A 418 -30.70 9.39 22.56
C LYS A 418 -29.69 9.79 23.64
N GLU A 419 -28.58 9.08 23.76
CA GLU A 419 -27.51 9.42 24.71
C GLU A 419 -26.85 10.76 24.35
N GLY A 420 -26.65 11.04 23.05
CA GLY A 420 -26.17 12.33 22.57
C GLY A 420 -24.72 12.65 22.95
N SER A 421 -23.89 11.61 23.16
CA SER A 421 -22.48 11.76 23.51
C SER A 421 -21.66 12.36 22.37
N THR A 422 -20.67 13.20 22.71
CA THR A 422 -19.72 13.81 21.77
C THR A 422 -18.28 13.53 22.15
N ASP A 423 -17.41 13.50 21.15
CA ASP A 423 -15.96 13.46 21.35
C ASP A 423 -15.45 14.78 21.96
N PRO A 424 -14.59 14.75 22.99
CA PRO A 424 -14.18 15.96 23.70
C PRO A 424 -13.25 16.87 22.90
N ASP A 425 -12.53 16.35 21.91
CA ASP A 425 -11.54 17.10 21.14
C ASP A 425 -12.14 17.64 19.82
N THR A 426 -13.02 16.86 19.19
CA THR A 426 -13.60 17.18 17.88
C THR A 426 -15.04 17.67 17.94
N GLU A 427 -15.72 17.51 19.08
CA GLU A 427 -17.16 17.76 19.28
C GLU A 427 -18.08 16.92 18.37
N GLU A 428 -17.55 15.96 17.61
CA GLU A 428 -18.35 15.09 16.76
C GLU A 428 -19.19 14.09 17.58
N PRO A 429 -20.42 13.75 17.14
CA PRO A 429 -21.22 12.71 17.80
C PRO A 429 -20.55 11.34 17.78
N ILE A 430 -20.51 10.70 18.95
CA ILE A 430 -19.94 9.36 19.15
C ILE A 430 -20.99 8.38 19.68
N VAL A 431 -20.64 7.10 19.68
CA VAL A 431 -21.51 6.01 20.13
C VAL A 431 -21.91 6.11 21.60
N GLY A 432 -21.00 6.56 22.48
CA GLY A 432 -21.32 6.76 23.89
C GLY A 432 -21.22 5.51 24.77
N GLU A 433 -21.49 5.70 26.05
CA GLU A 433 -21.26 4.73 27.13
C GLU A 433 -22.34 3.64 27.16
N GLU A 434 -23.61 3.96 26.88
CA GLU A 434 -24.72 3.01 27.02
C GLU A 434 -24.56 1.84 26.04
N LEU A 435 -24.36 2.14 24.76
CA LEU A 435 -24.15 1.09 23.76
C LEU A 435 -22.81 0.37 23.98
N ALA A 436 -21.77 1.07 24.45
CA ALA A 436 -20.47 0.45 24.73
C ALA A 436 -20.56 -0.61 25.83
N GLU A 437 -21.25 -0.32 26.93
CA GLU A 437 -21.47 -1.27 28.03
C GLU A 437 -22.32 -2.46 27.57
N VAL A 438 -23.44 -2.21 26.89
CA VAL A 438 -24.33 -3.27 26.39
C VAL A 438 -23.61 -4.18 25.39
N THR A 439 -22.83 -3.59 24.48
CA THR A 439 -22.10 -4.33 23.44
C THR A 439 -21.02 -5.21 24.04
N THR A 440 -20.20 -4.65 24.93
CA THR A 440 -19.12 -5.38 25.58
C THR A 440 -19.70 -6.52 26.42
N ARG A 441 -20.83 -6.32 27.12
CA ARG A 441 -21.44 -7.38 27.97
C ARG A 441 -21.92 -8.57 27.17
N ARG A 442 -22.34 -8.31 25.94
CA ARG A 442 -22.80 -9.34 24.99
C ARG A 442 -21.63 -10.06 24.33
N TRP A 443 -20.51 -9.38 24.09
CA TRP A 443 -19.39 -9.93 23.33
C TRP A 443 -18.47 -10.83 24.12
N PHE A 444 -18.36 -10.64 25.43
CA PHE A 444 -17.43 -11.38 26.27
C PHE A 444 -18.17 -12.37 27.16
N VAL A 445 -17.50 -13.45 27.56
CA VAL A 445 -18.11 -14.36 28.53
C VAL A 445 -18.28 -13.66 29.88
N PRO A 446 -19.34 -13.95 30.66
CA PRO A 446 -19.60 -13.28 31.94
C PRO A 446 -18.43 -13.35 32.93
N GLU A 447 -17.64 -14.42 32.89
CA GLU A 447 -16.48 -14.63 33.73
C GLU A 447 -15.34 -13.65 33.40
N SER A 448 -15.16 -13.28 32.13
CA SER A 448 -14.12 -12.34 31.69
C SER A 448 -14.32 -10.95 32.29
N TYR A 449 -15.58 -10.56 32.53
CA TYR A 449 -15.90 -9.30 33.22
C TYR A 449 -15.39 -9.22 34.65
N GLN A 450 -15.30 -10.37 35.33
CA GLN A 450 -14.85 -10.43 36.71
C GLN A 450 -13.35 -10.68 36.80
N THR A 451 -12.80 -11.44 35.85
CA THR A 451 -11.44 -11.98 35.94
C THR A 451 -10.42 -11.25 35.07
N GLN A 452 -10.86 -10.52 34.05
CA GLN A 452 -10.00 -9.83 33.08
C GLN A 452 -10.55 -8.44 32.67
N PRO A 453 -11.01 -7.58 33.60
CA PRO A 453 -11.59 -6.28 33.25
C PRO A 453 -10.65 -5.38 32.43
N GLU A 454 -9.33 -5.49 32.63
CA GLU A 454 -8.29 -4.77 31.90
C GLU A 454 -8.21 -5.16 30.43
N VAL A 455 -8.67 -6.36 30.06
CA VAL A 455 -8.74 -6.83 28.68
C VAL A 455 -9.96 -6.25 27.97
N LEU A 456 -11.07 -6.10 28.68
CA LEU A 456 -12.34 -5.62 28.14
C LEU A 456 -12.37 -4.09 28.02
N ALA A 457 -11.70 -3.39 28.93
CA ALA A 457 -11.72 -1.92 28.99
C ALA A 457 -11.29 -1.24 27.67
N PRO A 458 -10.20 -1.64 27.00
CA PRO A 458 -9.82 -1.08 25.69
C PRO A 458 -10.86 -1.34 24.60
N VAL A 459 -11.55 -2.49 24.62
CA VAL A 459 -12.59 -2.82 23.64
C VAL A 459 -13.83 -1.96 23.88
N LYS A 460 -14.25 -1.83 25.14
CA LYS A 460 -15.35 -0.95 25.52
C LYS A 460 -15.06 0.49 25.11
N GLU A 461 -13.84 0.97 25.35
CA GLU A 461 -13.42 2.32 24.95
C GLU A 461 -13.41 2.50 23.43
N ALA A 462 -12.97 1.48 22.68
CA ALA A 462 -13.03 1.53 21.22
C ALA A 462 -14.48 1.64 20.69
N VAL A 463 -15.44 0.95 21.33
CA VAL A 463 -16.87 1.07 21.01
C VAL A 463 -17.37 2.46 21.38
N ARG A 464 -17.09 2.93 22.61
CA ARG A 464 -17.55 4.22 23.14
C ARG A 464 -17.15 5.39 22.24
N THR A 465 -15.91 5.37 21.74
CA THR A 465 -15.28 6.41 20.91
C THR A 465 -15.51 6.21 19.41
N ASN A 466 -16.39 5.30 18.99
CA ASN A 466 -16.73 5.19 17.58
C ASN A 466 -17.56 6.40 17.12
N SER A 467 -17.30 6.91 15.92
CA SER A 467 -18.13 7.95 15.32
C SER A 467 -19.54 7.42 15.13
N LEU A 468 -20.55 8.13 15.65
CA LEU A 468 -21.94 7.73 15.49
C LEU A 468 -22.36 7.72 14.01
N LYS A 469 -21.91 8.71 13.24
CA LYS A 469 -22.16 8.79 11.79
C LYS A 469 -21.52 7.60 11.06
N GLY A 470 -20.25 7.31 11.35
CA GLY A 470 -19.55 6.17 10.76
C GLY A 470 -20.20 4.82 11.12
N PHE A 471 -20.61 4.66 12.38
CA PHE A 471 -21.33 3.50 12.85
C PHE A 471 -22.67 3.31 12.10
N ALA A 472 -23.46 4.36 11.97
CA ALA A 472 -24.74 4.33 11.25
C ALA A 472 -24.57 3.93 9.78
N HIS A 473 -23.48 4.37 9.13
CA HIS A 473 -23.13 3.92 7.77
C HIS A 473 -22.74 2.43 7.76
N SER A 474 -21.87 2.00 8.68
CA SER A 474 -21.40 0.60 8.78
C SER A 474 -22.54 -0.41 8.98
N VAL A 475 -23.58 -0.01 9.72
CA VAL A 475 -24.78 -0.83 9.95
C VAL A 475 -25.43 -1.27 8.65
N GLN A 476 -25.37 -0.47 7.58
CA GLN A 476 -25.96 -0.79 6.29
C GLN A 476 -25.40 -2.12 5.74
N ALA A 477 -24.10 -2.36 5.91
CA ALA A 477 -23.44 -3.59 5.45
C ALA A 477 -23.95 -4.84 6.15
N LEU A 478 -24.50 -4.71 7.36
CA LEU A 478 -25.05 -5.83 8.14
C LEU A 478 -26.56 -6.00 7.99
N CYS A 479 -27.24 -5.08 7.29
CA CYS A 479 -28.70 -5.09 7.13
C CYS A 479 -29.19 -5.88 5.92
N ALA A 480 -28.35 -6.09 4.91
CA ALA A 480 -28.73 -6.79 3.69
C ALA A 480 -27.50 -7.32 2.94
N TYR A 481 -27.17 -8.59 3.14
CA TYR A 481 -26.20 -9.32 2.32
C TYR A 481 -26.52 -10.82 2.32
N ASP A 482 -26.11 -11.51 1.27
CA ASP A 482 -26.14 -12.96 1.16
C ASP A 482 -25.02 -13.41 0.22
N ILE A 483 -24.04 -14.14 0.74
CA ILE A 483 -22.88 -14.62 -0.02
C ILE A 483 -22.88 -16.14 -0.18
N ARG A 484 -23.97 -16.83 0.19
CA ARG A 484 -24.03 -18.30 0.18
C ARG A 484 -23.79 -18.90 -1.21
N GLU A 485 -24.35 -18.28 -2.25
CA GLU A 485 -24.10 -18.71 -3.64
C GLU A 485 -22.63 -18.54 -4.04
N ARG A 486 -21.99 -17.44 -3.64
CA ARG A 486 -20.56 -17.20 -3.89
C ARG A 486 -19.69 -18.21 -3.16
N MET A 487 -20.04 -18.56 -1.91
CA MET A 487 -19.33 -19.59 -1.13
C MET A 487 -19.35 -20.97 -1.81
N ALA A 488 -20.46 -21.33 -2.47
CA ALA A 488 -20.56 -22.57 -3.23
C ALA A 488 -19.64 -22.61 -4.47
N ALA A 489 -19.08 -21.47 -4.88
CA ALA A 489 -18.11 -21.35 -5.97
C ALA A 489 -16.67 -21.09 -5.48
N ALA A 490 -16.43 -21.04 -4.17
CA ALA A 490 -15.13 -20.66 -3.60
C ALA A 490 -13.95 -21.50 -4.12
N THR A 491 -12.78 -20.87 -4.26
CA THR A 491 -11.52 -21.52 -4.64
C THR A 491 -10.38 -21.27 -3.66
N VAL A 492 -10.53 -20.31 -2.76
CA VAL A 492 -9.52 -19.95 -1.77
C VAL A 492 -9.71 -20.83 -0.53
N PRO A 493 -8.65 -21.47 -0.01
CA PRO A 493 -8.75 -22.27 1.21
C PRO A 493 -9.12 -21.39 2.40
N GLY A 494 -10.01 -21.90 3.25
CA GLY A 494 -10.60 -21.17 4.35
C GLY A 494 -10.61 -21.95 5.66
N LEU A 495 -10.57 -21.22 6.77
CA LEU A 495 -10.84 -21.72 8.10
C LEU A 495 -11.96 -20.90 8.74
N PHE A 496 -12.88 -21.58 9.43
CA PHE A 496 -13.85 -20.93 10.30
C PHE A 496 -13.42 -21.08 11.76
N VAL A 497 -13.54 -20.01 12.55
CA VAL A 497 -13.24 -20.02 13.98
C VAL A 497 -14.39 -19.38 14.74
N ALA A 498 -14.83 -19.96 15.86
CA ALA A 498 -15.86 -19.36 16.69
C ALA A 498 -15.50 -19.44 18.17
N GLY A 499 -15.87 -18.43 18.95
CA GLY A 499 -15.91 -18.55 20.39
C GLY A 499 -17.03 -19.50 20.82
N ALA A 500 -16.73 -20.41 21.74
CA ALA A 500 -17.69 -21.42 22.21
C ALA A 500 -19.00 -20.84 22.75
N ASN A 501 -18.95 -19.59 23.25
CA ASN A 501 -20.05 -18.92 23.91
C ASN A 501 -20.68 -17.78 23.09
N ASP A 502 -20.39 -17.67 21.78
CA ASP A 502 -20.98 -16.65 20.91
C ASP A 502 -22.39 -17.01 20.38
N GLY A 503 -23.30 -17.32 21.31
CA GLY A 503 -24.70 -17.61 21.01
C GLY A 503 -24.88 -18.71 19.96
N VAL A 504 -25.50 -18.35 18.83
CA VAL A 504 -25.82 -19.28 17.72
C VAL A 504 -24.74 -19.36 16.64
N LEU A 505 -23.69 -18.53 16.73
CA LEU A 505 -22.67 -18.44 15.68
C LEU A 505 -21.84 -19.72 15.52
N PRO A 506 -21.43 -20.46 16.58
CA PRO A 506 -20.75 -21.74 16.39
C PRO A 506 -21.52 -22.73 15.50
N GLN A 507 -22.83 -22.85 15.71
CA GLN A 507 -23.69 -23.72 14.90
C GLN A 507 -23.87 -23.19 13.47
N THR A 508 -24.03 -21.87 13.34
CA THR A 508 -24.17 -21.20 12.04
C THR A 508 -22.90 -21.38 11.21
N MET A 509 -21.73 -21.21 11.81
CA MET A 509 -20.43 -21.34 11.16
C MET A 509 -20.10 -22.79 10.82
N GLN A 510 -20.59 -23.77 11.58
CA GLN A 510 -20.49 -25.19 11.20
C GLN A 510 -21.21 -25.46 9.87
N LYS A 511 -22.37 -24.82 9.66
CA LYS A 511 -23.09 -24.88 8.39
C LYS A 511 -22.32 -24.14 7.29
N MET A 512 -21.81 -22.95 7.56
CA MET A 512 -20.96 -22.21 6.60
C MET A 512 -19.74 -23.02 6.14
N ALA A 513 -19.06 -23.69 7.07
CA ALA A 513 -17.93 -24.55 6.78
C ALA A 513 -18.30 -25.73 5.86
N SER A 514 -19.52 -26.25 5.99
CA SER A 514 -20.05 -27.32 5.14
C SER A 514 -20.52 -26.81 3.78
N ASP A 515 -21.07 -25.59 3.72
CA ASP A 515 -21.60 -24.95 2.51
C ASP A 515 -20.48 -24.38 1.61
N LEU A 516 -19.29 -24.10 2.15
CA LEU A 516 -18.14 -23.66 1.37
C LEU A 516 -17.72 -24.76 0.38
N ARG A 517 -17.43 -24.39 -0.87
CA ARG A 517 -16.95 -25.35 -1.88
C ARG A 517 -15.71 -26.10 -1.40
N GLY A 518 -15.81 -27.43 -1.39
CA GLY A 518 -14.74 -28.33 -0.92
C GLY A 518 -14.74 -28.57 0.59
N GLY A 519 -15.62 -27.89 1.35
CA GLY A 519 -15.65 -27.90 2.80
C GLY A 519 -14.50 -27.10 3.43
N ALA A 520 -14.67 -26.72 4.69
CA ALA A 520 -13.64 -26.13 5.52
C ALA A 520 -13.72 -26.70 6.94
N GLU A 521 -12.64 -26.53 7.71
CA GLU A 521 -12.67 -26.81 9.14
C GLU A 521 -13.37 -25.69 9.92
N LEU A 522 -14.03 -26.06 11.02
CA LEU A 522 -14.44 -25.14 12.09
C LEU A 522 -13.61 -25.46 13.34
N LYS A 523 -12.98 -24.45 13.93
CA LYS A 523 -12.33 -24.53 15.24
C LYS A 523 -13.13 -23.74 16.26
N ILE A 524 -13.36 -24.34 17.42
CA ILE A 524 -14.04 -23.70 18.54
C ILE A 524 -13.01 -23.30 19.58
N ILE A 525 -13.06 -22.04 20.04
CA ILE A 525 -12.21 -21.51 21.10
C ILE A 525 -13.01 -21.52 22.41
N ASP A 526 -12.63 -22.39 23.33
CA ASP A 526 -13.28 -22.51 24.64
C ASP A 526 -13.11 -21.25 25.48
N ARG A 527 -14.12 -20.92 26.30
CA ARG A 527 -14.12 -19.75 27.20
C ARG A 527 -13.91 -18.42 26.46
N ALA A 528 -14.50 -18.33 25.27
CA ALA A 528 -14.54 -17.12 24.46
C ALA A 528 -15.96 -16.90 23.92
N GLY A 529 -16.38 -15.64 23.91
CA GLY A 529 -17.54 -15.13 23.19
C GLY A 529 -17.15 -14.63 21.80
N HIS A 530 -17.69 -13.48 21.42
CA HIS A 530 -17.62 -12.91 20.07
C HIS A 530 -16.22 -12.47 19.61
N LEU A 531 -15.29 -12.28 20.54
CA LEU A 531 -13.92 -11.80 20.25
C LEU A 531 -12.87 -12.79 20.78
N PRO A 532 -12.76 -13.99 20.21
CA PRO A 532 -11.85 -15.02 20.71
C PRO A 532 -10.37 -14.61 20.67
N MET A 533 -9.98 -13.77 19.70
CA MET A 533 -8.63 -13.21 19.61
C MET A 533 -8.28 -12.27 20.79
N VAL A 534 -9.29 -11.71 21.47
CA VAL A 534 -9.11 -10.83 22.63
C VAL A 534 -9.13 -11.65 23.92
N GLU A 535 -10.09 -12.56 24.08
CA GLU A 535 -10.28 -13.34 25.31
C GLU A 535 -9.27 -14.48 25.46
N GLN A 536 -8.97 -15.19 24.38
CA GLN A 536 -8.08 -16.35 24.37
C GLN A 536 -7.01 -16.21 23.28
N PRO A 537 -6.16 -15.16 23.35
CA PRO A 537 -5.22 -14.81 22.27
C PRO A 537 -4.23 -15.93 21.96
N VAL A 538 -3.78 -16.69 22.97
CA VAL A 538 -2.83 -17.80 22.80
C VAL A 538 -3.47 -18.96 22.03
N ALA A 539 -4.64 -19.43 22.47
CA ALA A 539 -5.36 -20.51 21.79
C ALA A 539 -5.76 -20.11 20.36
N PHE A 540 -6.18 -18.87 20.17
CA PHE A 540 -6.48 -18.35 18.83
C PHE A 540 -5.22 -18.29 17.95
N ALA A 541 -4.08 -17.81 18.49
CA ALA A 541 -2.82 -17.78 17.78
C ALA A 541 -2.32 -19.18 17.39
N GLU A 542 -2.47 -20.18 18.25
CA GLU A 542 -2.15 -21.58 17.94
C GLU A 542 -2.95 -22.09 16.74
N VAL A 543 -4.28 -21.86 16.74
CA VAL A 543 -5.17 -22.26 15.63
C VAL A 543 -4.78 -21.58 14.31
N VAL A 544 -4.53 -20.26 14.34
CA VAL A 544 -4.10 -19.51 13.16
C VAL A 544 -2.76 -20.05 12.66
N THR A 545 -1.82 -20.27 13.56
CA THR A 545 -0.47 -20.76 13.26
C THR A 545 -0.49 -22.14 12.61
N GLU A 546 -1.29 -23.07 13.14
CA GLU A 546 -1.45 -24.42 12.59
C GLU A 546 -2.00 -24.34 11.15
N PHE A 547 -3.04 -23.53 10.94
CA PHE A 547 -3.65 -23.37 9.62
C PHE A 547 -2.69 -22.76 8.61
N LEU A 548 -2.04 -21.63 8.95
CA LEU A 548 -1.11 -20.97 8.04
C LEU A 548 0.11 -21.85 7.72
N SER A 549 0.56 -22.69 8.66
CA SER A 549 1.63 -23.66 8.41
C SER A 549 1.24 -24.71 7.37
N LYS A 550 -0.04 -25.10 7.30
CA LYS A 550 -0.55 -26.03 6.25
C LYS A 550 -0.67 -25.37 4.88
N ILE A 551 -0.94 -24.06 4.85
CA ILE A 551 -1.10 -23.30 3.60
C ILE A 551 0.24 -22.91 2.99
N ASP A 552 1.20 -22.53 3.82
CA ASP A 552 2.49 -21.94 3.42
C ASP A 552 3.67 -22.90 3.64
N GLY A 553 3.38 -24.17 3.94
CA GLY A 553 4.34 -25.23 4.22
C GLY A 553 4.63 -26.15 3.04
#